data_AF-A0A3M1BRH2-F1
#
_entry.id   AF-A0A3M1BRH2-F1
#
_cell.length_a   1.000
_cell.length_b   1.000
_cell.length_c   1.000
_cell.angle_alpha   90.00
_cell.angle_beta   90.00
_cell.angle_gamma   90.00
#
_symmetry.space_group_name_H-M   'P 1'
#
loop_
_entity.id
_entity.type
_entity.pdbx_description
1 polymer ?
#
loop_
_entity_poly.entity_id
_entity_poly.type
_entity_poly.pdbx_seq_one_letter_code
_entity_poly.pdbx_strand_id
1 'polypeptide(L)'
;MKILILTEGSSHIGHGHITRCLSLYEAFSVYGQKPFMLVAGDGSVEGVLRGVNHRIFDWHGRWKEVRDILKDYHLVVVDSYIAGREIYEDISGSARLGLFI
;
A
#
# COMPACT_ATOMS: atom_id res chain seq x y z
N MET A 1 5.69 5.43 -14.12
CA MET A 1 4.89 6.04 -13.05
C MET A 1 5.37 5.50 -11.71
N LYS A 2 5.46 6.35 -10.70
CA LYS A 2 5.68 5.89 -9.32
C LYS A 2 4.33 5.50 -8.72
N ILE A 3 4.22 4.27 -8.22
CA ILE A 3 2.98 3.71 -7.66
C ILE A 3 3.25 3.29 -6.22
N LEU A 4 2.45 3.81 -5.30
CA LEU A 4 2.45 3.40 -3.90
C LEU A 4 1.22 2.54 -3.65
N ILE A 5 1.41 1.39 -3.00
CA ILE A 5 0.32 0.52 -2.57
C ILE A 5 0.36 0.46 -1.04
N LEU A 6 -0.71 0.91 -0.41
CA LEU A 6 -0.91 0.88 1.04
C LEU A 6 -1.88 -0.27 1.36
N THR A 7 -1.43 -1.24 2.13
CA THR A 7 -2.26 -2.38 2.50
C THR A 7 -1.89 -2.93 3.87
N GLU A 8 -2.63 -3.93 4.31
CA GLU A 8 -2.51 -4.53 5.62
C GLU A 8 -2.64 -6.06 5.55
N GLY A 9 -2.01 -6.74 6.48
CA GLY A 9 -2.15 -8.19 6.62
C GLY A 9 -1.30 -8.69 7.78
N SER A 10 -1.75 -9.74 8.43
CA SER A 10 -1.03 -10.31 9.58
C SER A 10 -1.51 -11.73 9.85
N SER A 11 -0.86 -12.38 10.82
CA SER A 11 -1.29 -13.68 11.34
C SER A 11 -2.72 -13.64 11.92
N HIS A 12 -3.20 -12.47 12.35
CA HIS A 12 -4.50 -12.29 12.99
C HIS A 12 -5.63 -11.93 12.01
N ILE A 13 -5.36 -11.10 11.00
CA ILE A 13 -6.38 -10.64 10.03
C ILE A 13 -6.33 -11.38 8.69
N GLY A 14 -5.26 -12.17 8.47
CA GLY A 14 -5.00 -12.89 7.23
C GLY A 14 -4.24 -12.05 6.20
N HIS A 15 -4.09 -12.61 5.00
CA HIS A 15 -3.27 -12.05 3.91
C HIS A 15 -4.11 -11.61 2.69
N GLY A 16 -5.43 -11.52 2.82
CA GLY A 16 -6.34 -11.29 1.68
C GLY A 16 -6.13 -9.96 0.96
N HIS A 17 -5.90 -8.86 1.69
CA HIS A 17 -5.61 -7.56 1.07
C HIS A 17 -4.23 -7.60 0.39
N ILE A 18 -3.24 -8.21 1.04
CA ILE A 18 -1.91 -8.39 0.46
C ILE A 18 -1.99 -9.12 -0.87
N THR A 19 -2.68 -10.27 -0.96
CA THR A 19 -2.75 -11.04 -2.21
C THR A 19 -3.51 -10.31 -3.32
N ARG A 20 -4.57 -9.56 -2.98
CA ARG A 20 -5.26 -8.68 -3.93
C ARG A 20 -4.35 -7.57 -4.44
N CYS A 21 -3.63 -6.89 -3.55
CA CYS A 21 -2.65 -5.87 -3.89
C CYS A 21 -1.46 -6.42 -4.68
N LEU A 22 -1.04 -7.66 -4.41
CA LEU A 22 0.01 -8.32 -5.19
C LEU A 22 -0.42 -8.55 -6.64
N SER A 23 -1.68 -8.86 -6.89
CA SER A 23 -2.20 -9.00 -8.26
C SER A 23 -2.07 -7.69 -9.05
N LEU A 24 -2.33 -6.55 -8.40
CA LEU A 24 -2.10 -5.22 -8.99
C LEU A 24 -0.61 -4.90 -9.13
N TYR A 25 0.20 -5.21 -8.11
CA TYR A 25 1.65 -5.04 -8.13
C TYR A 25 2.27 -5.77 -9.33
N GLU A 26 1.88 -7.03 -9.55
CA GLU A 26 2.36 -7.85 -10.66
C GLU A 26 1.92 -7.28 -12.00
N ALA A 27 0.65 -6.89 -12.14
CA ALA A 27 0.16 -6.25 -13.35
C ALA A 27 0.97 -4.98 -13.69
N PHE A 28 1.18 -4.09 -12.72
CA PHE A 28 2.01 -2.90 -12.91
C PHE A 28 3.46 -3.25 -13.29
N SER A 29 4.04 -4.26 -12.65
CA SER A 29 5.40 -4.71 -12.91
C SER A 29 5.57 -5.26 -14.33
N VAL A 30 4.59 -6.03 -14.84
CA VAL A 30 4.58 -6.55 -16.22
C VAL A 30 4.60 -5.41 -17.25
N TYR A 31 3.93 -4.28 -16.97
CA TYR A 31 3.96 -3.08 -17.81
C TYR A 31 5.16 -2.16 -17.53
N GLY A 32 6.23 -2.68 -16.93
CA GLY A 32 7.49 -1.97 -16.69
C GLY A 32 7.42 -0.87 -15.63
N GLN A 33 6.34 -0.83 -14.83
CA GLN A 33 6.25 0.09 -13.70
C GLN A 33 7.01 -0.48 -12.50
N LYS A 34 7.32 0.39 -11.53
CA LYS A 34 8.03 0.01 -10.30
C LYS A 34 7.15 0.34 -9.08
N PRO A 35 6.12 -0.48 -8.81
CA PRO A 35 5.31 -0.31 -7.61
C PRO A 35 6.14 -0.52 -6.33
N PHE A 36 5.73 0.13 -5.26
CA PHE A 36 6.27 -0.05 -3.92
C PHE A 36 5.12 -0.27 -2.94
N MET A 37 5.24 -1.28 -2.08
CA MET A 37 4.22 -1.60 -1.09
C MET A 37 4.65 -1.15 0.32
N LEU A 38 3.77 -0.42 1.01
CA LEU A 38 3.82 -0.29 2.47
C LEU A 38 2.76 -1.22 3.05
N VAL A 39 3.20 -2.15 3.88
CA VAL A 39 2.34 -3.18 4.46
C VAL A 39 2.32 -3.00 5.97
N ALA A 40 1.15 -2.65 6.50
CA ALA A 40 0.89 -2.70 7.94
C ALA A 40 0.66 -4.16 8.33
N GLY A 41 1.70 -4.79 8.87
CA GLY A 41 1.68 -6.22 9.18
C GLY A 41 2.72 -6.65 10.20
N ASP A 42 2.68 -7.92 10.56
CA ASP A 42 3.65 -8.57 11.43
C ASP A 42 4.63 -9.45 10.62
N GLY A 43 5.49 -10.22 11.29
CA GLY A 43 6.45 -11.09 10.61
C GLY A 43 5.81 -12.20 9.74
N SER A 44 4.50 -12.45 9.82
CA SER A 44 3.85 -13.49 9.03
C SER A 44 3.77 -13.15 7.54
N VAL A 45 3.85 -11.87 7.19
CA VAL A 45 3.66 -11.41 5.79
C VAL A 45 4.92 -11.57 4.93
N GLU A 46 6.09 -11.73 5.55
CA GLU A 46 7.39 -11.85 4.88
C GLU A 46 7.41 -12.96 3.81
N GLY A 47 6.78 -14.10 4.12
CA GLY A 47 6.69 -15.22 3.18
C GLY A 47 5.89 -14.89 1.92
N VAL A 48 4.83 -14.08 2.06
CA VAL A 48 3.92 -13.67 0.98
C VAL A 48 4.52 -12.56 0.13
N LEU A 49 5.39 -11.73 0.71
CA LEU A 49 6.01 -10.57 0.04
C LEU A 49 7.38 -10.88 -0.58
N ARG A 50 7.76 -12.16 -0.69
CA ARG A 50 9.05 -12.56 -1.26
C ARG A 50 9.19 -12.08 -2.71
N GLY A 51 10.26 -11.33 -2.98
CA GLY A 51 10.54 -10.78 -4.33
C GLY A 51 9.75 -9.51 -4.65
N VAL A 52 8.96 -8.99 -3.71
CA VAL A 52 8.18 -7.76 -3.85
C VAL A 52 9.01 -6.60 -3.32
N ASN A 53 9.00 -5.47 -4.02
CA ASN A 53 9.56 -4.23 -3.53
C ASN A 53 8.62 -3.62 -2.48
N HIS A 54 8.90 -3.87 -1.20
CA HIS A 54 8.01 -3.52 -0.11
C HIS A 54 8.77 -3.08 1.15
N ARG A 55 8.01 -2.58 2.12
CA ARG A 55 8.44 -2.40 3.50
C ARG A 55 7.28 -2.73 4.44
N ILE A 56 7.56 -3.56 5.45
CA ILE A 56 6.65 -3.74 6.59
C ILE A 56 6.76 -2.51 7.48
N PHE A 57 5.66 -1.78 7.62
CA PHE A 57 5.61 -0.49 8.28
C PHE A 57 4.17 -0.21 8.72
N ASP A 58 3.98 0.14 9.99
CA ASP A 58 2.69 0.62 10.52
C ASP A 58 2.38 2.02 9.97
N TRP A 59 1.90 2.06 8.73
CA TRP A 59 1.53 3.30 8.05
C TRP A 59 0.24 3.91 8.59
N HIS A 60 -0.60 3.14 9.29
CA HIS A 60 -1.77 3.66 9.97
C HIS A 60 -1.35 4.58 11.12
N GLY A 61 -0.55 4.06 12.06
CA GLY A 61 -0.06 4.82 13.21
C GLY A 61 0.94 5.92 12.85
N ARG A 62 1.62 5.79 11.70
CA ARG A 62 2.65 6.72 11.22
C ARG A 62 2.23 7.46 9.96
N TRP A 63 0.94 7.72 9.80
CA TRP A 63 0.37 8.33 8.59
C TRP A 63 1.07 9.61 8.16
N LYS A 64 1.46 10.47 9.11
CA LYS A 64 2.16 11.73 8.84
C LYS A 64 3.42 11.53 7.97
N GLU A 65 4.19 10.46 8.22
CA GLU A 65 5.40 10.17 7.44
C GLU A 65 5.09 9.71 6.02
N VAL A 66 3.97 9.01 5.84
CA VAL A 66 3.51 8.56 4.52
C VAL A 66 2.90 9.73 3.74
N ARG A 67 2.16 10.61 4.43
CA ARG A 67 1.53 11.79 3.85
C ARG A 67 2.56 12.69 3.14
N ASP A 68 3.72 12.91 3.75
CA ASP A 68 4.76 13.80 3.23
C ASP A 68 5.34 13.36 1.88
N ILE A 69 5.27 12.05 1.58
CA ILE A 69 5.78 11.46 0.34
C ILE A 69 4.71 11.23 -0.73
N LEU A 70 3.41 11.42 -0.43
CA LEU A 70 2.31 11.11 -1.38
C LEU A 70 2.46 11.83 -2.71
N LYS A 71 2.91 13.09 -2.69
CA LYS A 71 3.13 13.92 -3.88
C LYS A 71 4.17 13.36 -4.85
N ASP A 72 5.06 12.50 -4.38
CA ASP A 72 6.08 11.85 -5.22
C ASP A 72 5.52 10.67 -6.02
N TYR A 73 4.29 10.23 -5.70
CA TYR A 73 3.60 9.13 -6.34
C TYR A 73 2.52 9.62 -7.29
N HIS A 74 2.44 8.96 -8.44
CA HIS A 74 1.45 9.27 -9.47
C HIS A 74 0.12 8.59 -9.18
N LEU A 75 0.18 7.41 -8.57
CA LEU A 75 -0.96 6.60 -8.16
C LEU A 75 -0.70 6.09 -6.75
N VAL A 76 -1.69 6.26 -5.88
CA VAL A 76 -1.73 5.67 -4.55
C VAL A 76 -2.90 4.71 -4.51
N VAL A 77 -2.62 3.43 -4.34
CA VAL A 77 -3.63 2.38 -4.16
C VAL A 77 -3.77 2.12 -2.66
N VAL A 78 -5.00 2.04 -2.15
CA VAL A 78 -5.29 1.71 -0.75
C VAL A 78 -6.27 0.56 -0.69
N ASP A 79 -5.92 -0.45 0.09
CA ASP A 79 -6.76 -1.60 0.41
C ASP A 79 -6.60 -1.92 1.90
N SER A 80 -7.49 -1.34 2.72
CA SER A 80 -7.37 -1.34 4.17
C SER A 80 -8.72 -1.06 4.83
N TYR A 81 -9.18 -1.96 5.70
CA TYR A 81 -10.36 -1.71 6.54
C TYR A 81 -10.03 -1.00 7.84
N ILE A 82 -8.74 -0.93 8.24
CA ILE A 82 -8.31 -0.27 9.48
C ILE A 82 -8.15 1.25 9.30
N ALA A 83 -7.63 1.68 8.15
CA ALA A 83 -7.45 3.09 7.82
C ALA A 83 -8.71 3.93 8.04
N GLY A 84 -8.54 5.00 8.82
CA GLY A 84 -9.60 5.97 9.06
C GLY A 84 -9.91 6.81 7.82
N ARG A 85 -11.12 7.38 7.79
CA ARG A 85 -11.63 8.18 6.67
C ARG A 85 -10.71 9.36 6.33
N GLU A 86 -10.07 9.95 7.33
CA GLU A 86 -9.14 11.06 7.19
C GLU A 86 -7.95 10.72 6.28
N ILE A 87 -7.49 9.47 6.27
CA ILE A 87 -6.42 9.01 5.39
C ILE A 87 -6.88 9.04 3.93
N TYR A 88 -8.10 8.56 3.67
CA TYR A 88 -8.68 8.56 2.33
C TYR A 88 -8.92 9.97 1.81
N GLU A 89 -9.38 10.88 2.67
CA GLU A 89 -9.56 12.29 2.34
C GLU A 89 -8.22 12.98 2.05
N ASP A 90 -7.20 12.73 2.88
CA ASP A 90 -5.84 13.24 2.67
C ASP A 90 -5.26 12.76 1.33
N ILE A 91 -5.41 11.47 1.00
CA ILE A 91 -4.94 10.90 -0.27
C ILE A 91 -5.68 11.54 -1.44
N SER A 92 -7.01 11.67 -1.33
CA SER A 92 -7.83 12.27 -2.38
C SER A 92 -7.47 13.73 -2.65
N GLY A 93 -7.06 14.47 -1.62
CA GLY A 93 -6.63 15.87 -1.73
C GLY A 93 -5.15 16.08 -2.10
N SER A 94 -4.28 15.08 -1.87
CA SER A 94 -2.82 15.26 -1.96
C SER A 94 -2.14 14.40 -3.03
N ALA A 95 -2.67 13.21 -3.33
CA ALA A 95 -2.12 12.34 -4.36
C ALA A 95 -2.60 12.78 -5.75
N ARG A 96 -1.79 12.51 -6.78
CA ARG A 96 -2.20 12.80 -8.17
C ARG A 96 -3.39 11.95 -8.61
N LEU A 97 -3.46 10.70 -8.15
CA LEU A 97 -4.58 9.79 -8.35
C LEU A 97 -4.64 8.82 -7.17
N GLY A 98 -5.83 8.71 -6.56
CA GLY A 98 -6.14 7.69 -5.55
C GLY A 98 -6.98 6.56 -6.16
N LEU A 99 -6.65 5.32 -5.83
CA LEU A 99 -7.47 4.13 -6.09
C LEU A 99 -7.77 3.46 -4.74
N PHE A 100 -9.05 3.30 -4.43
CA PHE A 100 -9.52 2.74 -3.16
C PHE A 100 -10.28 1.44 -3.45
N ILE A 101 -9.92 0.37 -2.77
CA ILE A 101 -10.39 -1.01 -3.01
C ILE A 101 -11.10 -1.53 -1.77
#